data_AF-A0A2N2GZD1-F1
#
_entry.id   AF-A0A2N2GZD1-F1
#
_cell.length_a   1.000
_cell.length_b   1.000
_cell.length_c   1.000
_cell.angle_alpha   90.00
_cell.angle_beta   90.00
_cell.angle_gamma   90.00
#
_symmetry.space_group_name_H-M   'P 1'
#
loop_
_entity.id
_entity.type
_entity.pdbx_description
1 polymer ?
#
loop_
_entity_poly.entity_id
_entity_poly.type
_entity_poly.pdbx_seq_one_letter_code
_entity_poly.pdbx_strand_id
1 'polypeptide(L)'
;MIFMSSHHAISDGGFWIWKNKAVDSFRRSPKLAANVLKSIVNLPVQENQVLSTRPVITFDENRVQRVLIRITKGLLFHYYPDAPTKGLHFEVVDFEPTQELVDGFYQNMVYDERGRGVFRFWRVLFPEDPRTGHWVFVFFDGAAFLVSHEPEEREVKIRENPSFISLTSDVLIKNQF
;
A
#
# COMPACT_ATOMS: atom_id res chain seq x y z
N MET A 1 10.10 3.12 -6.30
CA MET A 1 9.13 4.07 -5.70
C MET A 1 9.76 5.44 -5.41
N ILE A 2 9.14 6.50 -5.92
CA ILE A 2 9.61 7.89 -5.77
C ILE A 2 8.74 8.57 -4.72
N PHE A 3 9.33 9.14 -3.66
CA PHE A 3 8.59 9.96 -2.71
C PHE A 3 8.81 11.44 -3.00
N MET A 4 7.77 12.12 -3.46
CA MET A 4 7.74 13.58 -3.54
C MET A 4 7.48 14.18 -2.15
N SER A 5 8.52 14.30 -1.34
CA SER A 5 8.52 15.21 -0.20
C SER A 5 8.75 16.65 -0.71
N SER A 6 7.79 17.21 -1.45
CA SER A 6 7.83 18.64 -1.73
C SER A 6 7.17 19.39 -0.57
N HIS A 7 7.75 20.53 -0.17
CA HIS A 7 7.24 21.40 0.90
C HIS A 7 5.81 21.92 0.65
N HIS A 8 5.15 21.58 -0.46
CA HIS A 8 3.86 22.11 -0.87
C HIS A 8 2.64 21.39 -0.25
N ALA A 9 2.81 20.25 0.41
CA ALA A 9 1.69 19.49 0.98
C ALA A 9 2.03 18.81 2.32
N ILE A 10 2.88 19.42 3.15
CA ILE A 10 3.21 18.85 4.47
C ILE A 10 2.25 19.41 5.52
N SER A 11 1.55 18.53 6.25
CA SER A 11 0.71 18.91 7.38
C SER A 11 1.49 19.65 8.47
N ASP A 12 0.82 20.48 9.27
CA ASP A 12 1.46 21.20 10.39
C ASP A 12 2.21 20.25 11.34
N GLY A 13 1.63 19.07 11.60
CA GLY A 13 2.25 18.01 12.38
C GLY A 13 3.51 17.45 11.72
N GLY A 14 3.48 17.22 10.41
CA GLY A 14 4.64 16.80 9.64
C GLY A 14 5.76 17.83 9.63
N PHE A 15 5.40 19.11 9.48
CA PHE A 15 6.36 20.20 9.52
C PHE A 15 7.02 20.34 10.89
N TRP A 16 6.24 20.18 11.97
CA TRP A 16 6.76 20.16 13.32
C TRP A 16 7.74 18.99 13.54
N ILE A 17 7.39 17.78 13.08
CA ILE A 17 8.27 16.60 13.16
C ILE A 17 9.56 16.84 12.40
N TRP A 18 9.47 17.40 11.19
CA TRP A 18 10.65 17.73 10.40
C TRP A 18 11.60 18.66 11.17
N LYS A 19 11.10 19.80 11.65
CA LYS A 19 11.90 20.81 12.36
C LYS A 19 12.47 20.32 13.68
N ASN A 20 11.67 19.61 14.48
CA ASN A 20 12.02 19.30 15.87
C ASN A 20 12.62 17.90 16.07
N LYS A 21 12.44 16.98 15.12
CA LYS A 21 12.94 15.61 15.22
C LYS A 21 13.92 15.26 14.10
N ALA A 22 13.55 15.47 12.84
CA ALA A 22 14.37 15.06 11.70
C ALA A 22 15.65 15.90 11.58
N VAL A 23 15.52 17.23 11.55
CA VAL A 23 16.66 18.16 11.44
C VAL A 23 17.65 17.97 12.59
N ASP A 24 17.14 17.78 13.81
CA ASP A 24 18.01 17.56 14.97
C ASP A 24 18.74 16.21 14.90
N SER A 25 18.09 15.17 14.38
CA SER A 25 18.73 13.87 14.14
C SER A 25 19.88 13.97 13.12
N PHE A 26 19.73 14.80 12.08
CA PHE A 26 20.79 15.06 11.10
C PHE A 26 21.98 15.82 11.70
N ARG A 27 21.73 16.76 12.63
CA ARG A 27 22.80 17.45 13.37
C ARG A 27 23.60 16.47 14.23
N ARG A 28 22.91 15.55 14.91
CA ARG A 28 23.55 14.53 15.76
C ARG A 28 24.27 13.44 14.97
N SER A 29 23.84 13.15 13.74
CA SER A 29 24.42 12.09 12.92
C SER A 29 24.69 12.55 11.48
N PRO A 30 25.91 13.06 11.21
CA PRO A 30 26.33 13.44 9.86
C PRO A 30 26.26 12.28 8.86
N LYS A 31 26.50 11.05 9.32
CA LYS A 31 26.38 9.84 8.49
C LYS A 31 24.94 9.60 8.02
N LEU A 32 23.96 9.83 8.89
CA LEU A 32 22.55 9.75 8.51
C LEU A 32 22.21 10.82 7.46
N ALA A 33 22.64 12.06 7.67
CA ALA A 33 22.45 13.14 6.72
C ALA A 33 23.05 12.79 5.35
N ALA A 34 24.31 12.31 5.31
CA ALA A 34 24.97 11.90 4.08
C ALA A 34 24.24 10.75 3.35
N ASN A 35 23.66 9.81 4.10
CA ASN A 35 22.88 8.72 3.50
C ASN A 35 21.56 9.21 2.91
N VAL A 36 20.85 10.12 3.58
CA VAL A 36 19.61 10.71 3.05
C VAL A 36 19.89 11.59 1.83
N LEU A 37 20.99 12.33 1.82
CA LEU A 37 21.40 13.14 0.66
C LEU A 37 21.61 12.28 -0.59
N LYS A 38 22.13 11.05 -0.44
CA LYS A 38 22.31 10.12 -1.57
C LYS A 38 21.00 9.62 -2.17
N SER A 39 19.91 9.62 -1.40
CA SER A 39 18.58 9.26 -1.89
C SER A 39 17.82 10.43 -2.50
N ILE A 40 18.34 11.65 -2.41
CA ILE A 40 17.72 12.82 -3.03
C ILE A 40 18.05 12.82 -4.52
N VAL A 41 17.02 12.84 -5.34
CA VAL A 41 17.12 13.00 -6.80
C VAL A 41 16.32 14.21 -7.23
N ASN A 42 16.74 14.85 -8.32
CA ASN A 42 16.03 15.99 -8.88
C ASN A 42 15.08 15.51 -9.97
N LEU A 43 13.78 15.70 -9.79
CA LEU A 43 12.77 15.35 -10.79
C LEU A 43 12.18 16.60 -11.44
N PRO A 44 12.00 16.60 -12.78
CA PRO A 44 11.20 17.60 -13.44
C PRO A 44 9.73 17.38 -13.08
N VAL A 45 9.09 18.41 -12.54
CA VAL A 45 7.68 18.45 -12.18
C VAL A 45 7.04 19.57 -12.99
N GLN A 46 5.98 19.24 -13.74
CA GLN A 46 5.18 20.23 -14.46
C GLN A 46 4.01 20.64 -13.57
N GLU A 47 3.98 21.92 -13.18
CA GLU A 47 2.89 22.48 -12.39
C GLU A 47 2.39 23.76 -13.08
N ASN A 48 1.09 23.86 -13.35
CA ASN A 48 0.49 25.02 -14.03
C ASN A 48 1.22 25.44 -15.32
N GLN A 49 1.59 24.45 -16.16
CA GLN A 49 2.36 24.63 -17.40
C GLN A 49 3.81 25.10 -17.23
N VAL A 50 4.31 25.25 -16.00
CA VAL A 50 5.70 25.57 -15.71
C VAL A 50 6.46 24.30 -15.37
N LEU A 51 7.54 24.02 -16.11
CA LEU A 51 8.47 22.93 -15.78
C LEU A 51 9.43 23.42 -14.69
N SER A 52 9.42 22.77 -13.53
CA SER A 52 10.34 23.07 -12.44
C SER A 52 11.05 21.81 -11.96
N THR A 53 12.31 21.92 -11.57
CA THR A 53 13.06 20.80 -11.00
C THR A 53 12.89 20.80 -9.49
N ARG A 54 12.45 19.68 -8.91
CA ARG A 54 12.26 19.54 -7.45
C ARG A 54 13.12 18.41 -6.88
N PRO A 55 13.78 18.63 -5.73
CA PRO A 55 14.42 17.55 -5.02
C PRO A 55 13.35 16.64 -4.41
N VAL A 56 13.48 15.34 -4.65
CA VAL A 56 12.60 14.30 -4.11
C VAL A 56 13.45 13.25 -3.42
N ILE A 57 12.90 12.61 -2.39
CA ILE A 57 13.60 11.53 -1.69
C ILE A 57 13.13 10.21 -2.30
N THR A 58 14.04 9.33 -2.66
CA THR A 58 13.70 8.01 -3.17
C THR A 58 13.91 6.95 -2.10
N PHE A 59 13.08 5.91 -2.15
CA PHE A 59 13.22 4.77 -1.26
C PHE A 59 13.20 3.48 -2.07
N ASP A 60 13.92 2.48 -1.57
CA ASP A 60 13.82 1.11 -2.08
C ASP A 60 12.37 0.64 -1.94
N GLU A 61 11.79 0.24 -3.06
CA GLU A 61 10.39 -0.13 -3.15
C GLU A 61 10.06 -1.32 -2.27
N ASN A 62 10.89 -2.36 -2.31
CA ASN A 62 10.73 -3.55 -1.48
C ASN A 62 10.72 -3.20 0.02
N ARG A 63 11.55 -2.22 0.43
CA ARG A 63 11.57 -1.74 1.81
C ARG A 63 10.27 -1.02 2.17
N VAL A 64 9.74 -0.18 1.30
CA VAL A 64 8.48 0.55 1.54
C VAL A 64 7.33 -0.45 1.64
N GLN A 65 7.21 -1.36 0.67
CA GLN A 65 6.18 -2.41 0.67
C GLN A 65 6.20 -3.23 1.97
N ARG A 66 7.37 -3.70 2.41
CA ARG A 66 7.50 -4.44 3.68
C ARG A 66 7.02 -3.65 4.89
N VAL A 67 7.27 -2.35 4.93
CA VAL A 67 6.82 -1.49 6.04
C VAL A 67 5.32 -1.30 6.00
N LEU A 68 4.75 -0.98 4.84
CA LEU A 68 3.31 -0.76 4.67
C LEU A 68 2.51 -2.05 4.95
N ILE A 69 2.99 -3.21 4.52
CA ILE A 69 2.38 -4.51 4.85
C ILE A 69 2.41 -4.77 6.35
N ARG A 70 3.53 -4.47 7.04
CA ARG A 70 3.61 -4.63 8.50
C ARG A 70 2.65 -3.70 9.24
N ILE A 71 2.54 -2.45 8.80
CA ILE A 71 1.56 -1.50 9.34
C ILE A 71 0.16 -2.06 9.15
N THR A 72 -0.19 -2.50 7.93
CA THR A 72 -1.49 -3.09 7.60
C THR A 72 -1.81 -4.28 8.48
N LYS A 73 -0.89 -5.23 8.66
CA LYS A 73 -1.08 -6.39 9.54
C LYS A 73 -1.34 -5.98 10.99
N GLY A 74 -0.59 -4.98 11.50
CA GLY A 74 -0.79 -4.46 12.85
C GLY A 74 -2.16 -3.79 13.02
N LEU A 75 -2.60 -3.01 12.03
CA LEU A 75 -3.90 -2.35 12.04
C LEU A 75 -5.04 -3.37 11.88
N LEU A 76 -4.88 -4.36 11.01
CA LEU A 76 -5.84 -5.44 10.83
C LEU A 76 -6.05 -6.20 12.15
N PHE A 77 -4.97 -6.56 12.84
CA PHE A 77 -5.06 -7.17 14.17
C PHE A 77 -5.72 -6.27 15.22
N HIS A 78 -5.52 -4.95 15.14
CA HIS A 78 -6.08 -4.00 16.10
C HIS A 78 -7.58 -3.75 15.91
N TYR A 79 -8.02 -3.51 14.67
CA TYR A 79 -9.42 -3.17 14.36
C TYR A 79 -10.30 -4.37 14.09
N TYR A 80 -9.72 -5.48 13.64
CA TYR A 80 -10.43 -6.70 13.26
C TYR A 80 -9.73 -7.90 13.89
N PRO A 81 -9.73 -8.02 15.24
CA PRO A 81 -8.98 -9.07 15.94
C PRO A 81 -9.42 -10.49 15.55
N ASP A 82 -10.67 -10.65 15.09
CA ASP A 82 -11.24 -11.92 14.65
C ASP A 82 -10.98 -12.23 13.17
N ALA A 83 -10.41 -11.29 12.40
CA ALA A 83 -10.12 -11.50 10.99
C ALA A 83 -8.94 -12.46 10.80
N PRO A 84 -9.02 -13.42 9.86
CA PRO A 84 -7.90 -14.32 9.57
C PRO A 84 -6.74 -13.55 8.94
N THR A 85 -5.61 -13.42 9.64
CA THR A 85 -4.43 -12.67 9.15
C THR A 85 -3.34 -13.55 8.52
N LYS A 86 -3.51 -14.88 8.58
CA LYS A 86 -2.56 -15.86 8.02
C LYS A 86 -2.95 -16.23 6.58
N GLY A 87 -1.95 -16.42 5.72
CA GLY A 87 -2.16 -16.81 4.33
C GLY A 87 -2.84 -15.72 3.50
N LEU A 88 -2.54 -14.45 3.81
CA LEU A 88 -2.97 -13.32 3.01
C LEU A 88 -1.85 -12.89 2.07
N HIS A 89 -2.19 -12.67 0.81
CA HIS A 89 -1.40 -11.93 -0.15
C HIS A 89 -1.62 -10.43 0.06
N PHE A 90 -0.60 -9.61 -0.21
CA PHE A 90 -0.68 -8.16 -0.09
C PHE A 90 -0.09 -7.50 -1.32
N GLU A 91 -0.81 -6.52 -1.84
CA GLU A 91 -0.36 -5.63 -2.91
C GLU A 91 -0.26 -4.20 -2.40
N VAL A 92 0.73 -3.46 -2.87
CA VAL A 92 0.97 -2.08 -2.46
C VAL A 92 1.16 -1.22 -3.71
N VAL A 93 0.34 -0.18 -3.83
CA VAL A 93 0.37 0.78 -4.94
C VAL A 93 0.57 2.18 -4.37
N ASP A 94 1.53 2.94 -4.91
CA ASP A 94 1.64 4.38 -4.65
C ASP A 94 0.77 5.18 -5.63
N PHE A 95 0.19 6.26 -5.15
CA PHE A 95 -0.65 7.13 -5.98
C PHE A 95 -0.59 8.59 -5.50
N GLU A 96 -0.91 9.52 -6.39
CA GLU A 96 -1.13 10.91 -6.03
C GLU A 96 -2.59 11.09 -5.59
N PRO A 97 -2.85 11.54 -4.35
CA PRO A 97 -4.21 11.67 -3.86
C PRO A 97 -4.92 12.83 -4.57
N THR A 98 -5.83 12.53 -5.48
CA THR A 98 -6.75 13.52 -6.05
C THR A 98 -7.94 13.74 -5.12
N GLN A 99 -8.56 14.92 -5.16
CA GLN A 99 -9.73 15.21 -4.34
C GLN A 99 -10.88 14.23 -4.62
N GLU A 100 -11.10 13.87 -5.88
CA GLU A 100 -12.12 12.89 -6.30
C GLU A 100 -11.88 11.51 -5.67
N LEU A 101 -10.64 11.04 -5.68
CA LEU A 101 -10.25 9.75 -5.12
C LEU A 101 -10.38 9.76 -3.59
N VAL A 102 -10.01 10.87 -2.95
CA VAL A 102 -10.22 11.10 -1.52
C VAL A 102 -11.71 11.10 -1.17
N ASP A 103 -12.55 11.80 -1.94
CA ASP A 103 -13.99 11.85 -1.73
C ASP A 103 -14.63 10.46 -1.88
N GLY A 104 -14.18 9.67 -2.85
CA GLY A 104 -14.61 8.28 -3.03
C GLY A 104 -14.28 7.38 -1.84
N PHE A 105 -13.12 7.57 -1.20
CA PHE A 105 -12.75 6.84 0.02
C PHE A 105 -13.63 7.22 1.21
N TYR A 106 -13.94 8.52 1.38
CA TYR A 106 -14.78 8.98 2.48
C TYR A 106 -16.19 8.38 2.46
N GLN A 107 -16.72 8.06 1.27
CA GLN A 107 -18.05 7.49 1.15
C GLN A 107 -18.14 6.03 1.58
N ASN A 108 -17.07 5.25 1.40
CA ASN A 108 -17.14 3.78 1.48
C ASN A 108 -16.17 3.15 2.50
N MET A 109 -15.31 3.95 3.14
CA MET A 109 -14.26 3.45 4.02
C MET A 109 -14.30 4.13 5.39
N VAL A 110 -13.87 3.39 6.41
CA VAL A 110 -13.79 3.89 7.78
C VAL A 110 -12.48 4.66 7.98
N TYR A 111 -12.59 5.95 8.28
CA TYR A 111 -11.46 6.85 8.54
C TYR A 111 -10.94 6.75 9.99
N ASP A 112 -9.62 6.92 10.18
CA ASP A 112 -8.98 7.20 11.47
C ASP A 112 -7.63 7.94 11.24
N GLU A 113 -7.05 8.49 12.30
CA GLU A 113 -5.84 9.32 12.23
C GLU A 113 -4.97 9.21 13.50
N ARG A 114 -3.66 9.33 13.32
CA ARG A 114 -2.67 9.51 14.39
C ARG A 114 -1.82 10.76 14.14
N GLY A 115 -1.78 11.64 15.14
CA GLY A 115 -0.78 12.72 15.20
C GLY A 115 -1.08 14.00 14.42
N ARG A 116 -2.36 14.38 14.21
CA ARG A 116 -2.78 15.66 13.60
C ARG A 116 -2.23 15.83 12.17
N GLY A 117 -2.71 14.99 11.25
CA GLY A 117 -2.30 14.97 9.85
C GLY A 117 -0.96 14.30 9.58
N VAL A 118 -0.35 13.65 10.58
CA VAL A 118 0.92 12.92 10.41
C VAL A 118 0.68 11.58 9.73
N PHE A 119 -0.35 10.86 10.16
CA PHE A 119 -0.74 9.59 9.58
C PHE A 119 -2.26 9.48 9.58
N ARG A 120 -2.86 9.59 8.39
CA ARG A 120 -4.28 9.40 8.14
C ARG A 120 -4.49 8.10 7.41
N PHE A 121 -5.57 7.39 7.71
CA PHE A 121 -5.90 6.20 6.96
C PHE A 121 -7.39 5.92 6.87
N TRP A 122 -7.75 5.25 5.78
CA TRP A 122 -9.08 4.71 5.53
C TRP A 122 -8.97 3.21 5.40
N ARG A 123 -9.99 2.49 5.86
CA ARG A 123 -10.03 1.02 5.79
C ARG A 123 -11.40 0.50 5.41
N VAL A 124 -11.43 -0.60 4.68
CA VAL A 124 -12.64 -1.38 4.43
C VAL A 124 -12.27 -2.85 4.35
N LEU A 125 -13.11 -3.70 4.94
CA LEU A 125 -13.12 -5.13 4.69
C LEU A 125 -14.38 -5.45 3.89
N PHE A 126 -14.28 -6.36 2.93
CA PHE A 126 -15.43 -6.75 2.13
C PHE A 126 -16.35 -7.66 2.95
N PRO A 127 -17.67 -7.39 3.01
CA PRO A 127 -18.61 -8.20 3.77
C PRO A 127 -18.65 -9.67 3.33
N GLU A 128 -18.38 -9.93 2.05
CA GLU A 128 -18.41 -11.26 1.44
C GLU A 128 -17.22 -12.12 1.88
N ASP A 129 -16.05 -11.49 2.10
CA ASP A 129 -14.87 -12.14 2.63
C ASP A 129 -14.05 -11.16 3.49
N PRO A 130 -14.07 -11.29 4.83
CA PRO A 130 -13.33 -10.39 5.72
C PRO A 130 -11.79 -10.59 5.64
N ARG A 131 -11.32 -11.54 4.82
CA ARG A 131 -9.90 -11.69 4.46
C ARG A 131 -9.50 -10.79 3.29
N THR A 132 -10.46 -10.17 2.63
CA THR A 132 -10.23 -9.22 1.54
C THR A 132 -10.50 -7.81 2.03
N GLY A 133 -9.63 -6.87 1.68
CA GLY A 133 -9.79 -5.49 2.12
C GLY A 133 -8.79 -4.51 1.51
N HIS A 134 -9.12 -3.24 1.69
CA HIS A 134 -8.29 -2.12 1.22
C HIS A 134 -7.97 -1.16 2.37
N TRP A 135 -6.76 -0.64 2.33
CA TRP A 135 -6.23 0.33 3.26
C TRP A 135 -5.60 1.47 2.48
N VAL A 136 -6.05 2.69 2.74
CA VAL A 136 -5.43 3.89 2.18
C VAL A 136 -4.63 4.54 3.28
N PHE A 137 -3.33 4.73 3.06
CA PHE A 137 -2.42 5.38 3.99
C PHE A 137 -1.96 6.71 3.42
N VAL A 138 -2.13 7.78 4.19
CA VAL A 138 -1.63 9.11 3.86
C VAL A 138 -0.68 9.57 4.96
N PHE A 139 0.60 9.76 4.60
CA PHE A 139 1.65 10.24 5.49
C PHE A 139 1.95 11.70 5.22
N PHE A 140 1.87 12.51 6.29
CA PHE A 140 2.19 13.94 6.28
C PHE A 140 1.46 14.73 5.19
N ASP A 141 0.32 14.24 4.69
CA ASP A 141 -0.43 14.78 3.54
C ASP A 141 0.31 14.83 2.19
N GLY A 142 1.53 14.29 2.13
CA GLY A 142 2.38 14.34 0.93
C GLY A 142 2.69 12.99 0.29
N ALA A 143 2.35 11.87 0.94
CA ALA A 143 2.56 10.54 0.38
C ALA A 143 1.36 9.63 0.64
N ALA A 144 0.80 9.04 -0.42
CA ALA A 144 -0.36 8.17 -0.34
C ALA A 144 -0.08 6.77 -0.91
N PHE A 145 -0.62 5.76 -0.24
CA PHE A 145 -0.48 4.35 -0.61
C PHE A 145 -1.80 3.62 -0.46
N LEU A 146 -2.12 2.76 -1.43
CA LEU A 146 -3.17 1.76 -1.33
C LEU A 146 -2.50 0.43 -0.98
N VAL A 147 -2.96 -0.20 0.09
CA VAL A 147 -2.60 -1.58 0.41
C VAL A 147 -3.85 -2.43 0.31
N SER A 148 -3.81 -3.39 -0.61
CA SER A 148 -4.85 -4.41 -0.76
C SER A 148 -4.38 -5.70 -0.13
N HIS A 149 -5.30 -6.46 0.44
CA HIS A 149 -5.02 -7.83 0.86
C HIS A 149 -6.17 -8.75 0.48
N GLU A 150 -5.84 -10.01 0.23
CA GLU A 150 -6.77 -11.07 -0.13
C GLU A 150 -6.20 -12.43 0.28
N PRO A 151 -7.03 -13.49 0.37
CA PRO A 151 -6.53 -14.84 0.56
C PRO A 151 -5.50 -15.22 -0.52
N GLU A 152 -4.37 -15.78 -0.10
CA GLU A 152 -3.41 -16.37 -1.04
C GLU A 152 -4.09 -17.50 -1.82
N GLU A 153 -4.08 -17.42 -3.15
CA GLU A 153 -4.53 -18.52 -3.99
C GLU A 153 -3.67 -19.74 -3.68
N ARG A 154 -4.25 -20.71 -2.97
CA ARG A 154 -3.64 -22.03 -2.87
C ARG A 154 -3.92 -22.73 -4.18
N GLU A 155 -2.90 -22.92 -5.01
CA GLU A 155 -2.93 -23.96 -6.02
C GLU A 155 -3.27 -25.28 -5.31
N VAL A 156 -4.52 -25.72 -5.45
CA VAL A 156 -4.89 -27.08 -5.11
C VAL A 156 -4.19 -27.94 -6.15
N LYS A 157 -2.99 -28.41 -5.83
CA LYS A 157 -2.40 -29.55 -6.55
C LYS A 157 -3.34 -30.72 -6.35
N ILE A 158 -4.31 -30.87 -7.25
CA ILE A 158 -5.03 -32.12 -7.43
C ILE A 158 -3.93 -33.13 -7.69
N ARG A 159 -3.64 -33.96 -6.68
CA ARG A 159 -2.87 -35.18 -6.94
C ARG A 159 -3.74 -35.97 -7.90
N GLU A 160 -3.42 -35.93 -9.19
CA GLU A 160 -3.95 -36.89 -10.14
C GLU A 160 -3.63 -38.27 -9.55
N ASN A 161 -4.66 -38.93 -9.04
CA ASN A 161 -4.58 -40.31 -8.64
C ASN A 161 -4.91 -41.11 -9.92
N PRO A 162 -3.94 -41.76 -10.58
CA PRO A 162 -4.16 -42.36 -11.91
C PRO A 162 -4.98 -43.65 -11.86
N SER A 163 -5.81 -43.86 -10.83
CA SER A 163 -6.53 -45.11 -10.58
C SER A 163 -8.02 -45.09 -10.91
N PHE A 164 -8.56 -44.00 -11.49
CA PHE A 164 -9.93 -43.99 -12.00
C PHE A 164 -10.05 -43.28 -13.36
N ILE A 165 -9.61 -43.97 -14.42
CA ILE A 165 -10.21 -43.81 -15.75
C ILE A 165 -10.58 -45.22 -16.23
N SER A 166 -11.81 -45.60 -15.94
CA SER A 166 -12.50 -46.73 -16.53
C SER A 166 -13.96 -46.31 -16.66
N LEU A 167 -14.47 -46.39 -17.88
CA LEU A 167 -15.87 -46.25 -18.29
C LEU A 167 -16.42 -44.83 -18.49
N THR A 168 -16.01 -44.15 -19.57
CA THR A 168 -16.94 -43.38 -20.43
C THR A 168 -16.35 -43.19 -21.85
N SER A 169 -16.06 -44.28 -22.56
CA SER A 169 -15.68 -44.23 -23.99
C SER A 169 -16.70 -44.86 -24.94
N ASP A 170 -17.74 -45.56 -24.44
CA ASP A 170 -18.55 -46.45 -25.27
C ASP A 170 -19.98 -45.96 -25.61
N VAL A 171 -20.30 -44.68 -25.44
CA VAL A 171 -21.68 -44.18 -25.70
C VAL A 171 -21.81 -43.20 -26.88
N LEU A 172 -20.73 -42.87 -27.60
CA LEU A 172 -20.80 -41.93 -28.74
C LEU A 172 -20.52 -42.53 -30.13
N ILE A 173 -20.72 -43.84 -30.32
CA ILE A 173 -20.72 -44.45 -31.67
C ILE A 173 -21.95 -45.35 -31.86
N LYS A 174 -23.17 -44.79 -31.67
CA LYS A 174 -24.39 -45.31 -32.30
C LYS A 174 -25.38 -44.16 -32.46
N ASN A 175 -25.26 -43.41 -33.55
CA ASN A 175 -26.35 -42.73 -34.26
C ASN A 175 -25.78 -41.98 -35.48
N GLN A 176 -25.34 -42.75 -36.47
CA GLN A 176 -25.32 -42.34 -37.87
C GLN A 176 -25.61 -43.57 -38.73
N PHE A 177 -26.90 -43.79 -39.01
CA PHE A 177 -27.43 -44.44 -40.21
C PHE A 177 -28.84 -43.90 -40.44
#